data_AF-A0A8T6Q391-F1
#
_entry.id   AF-A0A8T6Q391-F1
#
_cell.length_a   1.000
_cell.length_b   1.000
_cell.length_c   1.000
_cell.angle_alpha   90.00
_cell.angle_beta   90.00
_cell.angle_gamma   90.00
#
_symmetry.space_group_name_H-M   'P 1'
#
loop_
_entity.id
_entity.type
_entity.pdbx_description
1 polymer ?
#
loop_
_entity_poly.entity_id
_entity_poly.type
_entity_poly.pdbx_seq_one_letter_code
_entity_poly.pdbx_strand_id
1 'polypeptide(L)'
;MRSYGEGSNPVWITKSENNSHIHTNKIQNFTITNIDFYAHENGTQKPYIFGIPTGNQSGDCNLEISQCTFMGTSRSAHSDNGRIATIYLEVEDKRFNYVNKITIKNCHFNFVNSGIYIHGNTTPKSTNNNLGDSYKCYGIKIKSCSFTNIINAGILLVACASKNSNYDLKDEYTSGFENIYYSSYRTDVYNSEKDKLAEQAQWDAPIWFTLCNKIIGQYFSIHGSGPGHPDRMTIDFDYHCWDCIIRHGYTSNNSRNVMFISGPMARTIFTSKYSIDKPLDITDEEWYYTRRYGTGNNLYEQVISFNDGLMRDASSINPDSVKINANRYVYDCVIRNCAFIDTISSRNIFIIGAYPTDNNKCGPTTLTIEGCLF
;
A
#
# COMPACT_ATOMS: atom_id res chain seq x y z
N MET A 1 -27.83 35.79 -10.29
CA MET A 1 -27.76 34.56 -11.10
C MET A 1 -26.49 33.82 -10.67
N ARG A 2 -26.61 32.60 -10.15
CA ARG A 2 -25.44 31.71 -9.95
C ARG A 2 -25.14 31.03 -11.28
N SER A 3 -23.87 30.94 -11.66
CA SER A 3 -23.44 30.25 -12.87
C SER A 3 -23.72 28.75 -12.75
N TYR A 4 -23.96 28.09 -13.89
CA TYR A 4 -24.07 26.63 -13.94
C TYR A 4 -22.72 26.04 -13.50
N GLY A 5 -22.68 25.33 -12.37
CA GLY A 5 -21.45 24.85 -11.73
C GLY A 5 -21.17 25.43 -10.34
N GLU A 6 -21.90 26.45 -9.89
CA GLU A 6 -21.89 26.89 -8.49
C GLU A 6 -22.92 26.10 -7.66
N GLY A 7 -22.49 24.96 -7.13
CA GLY A 7 -23.30 24.09 -6.28
C GLY A 7 -22.47 22.96 -5.67
N SER A 8 -23.09 22.20 -4.76
CA SER A 8 -22.51 20.94 -4.28
C SER A 8 -22.21 20.00 -5.45
N ASN A 9 -21.21 19.14 -5.30
CA ASN A 9 -20.86 18.15 -6.31
C ASN A 9 -22.08 17.29 -6.68
N PRO A 10 -22.22 16.87 -7.95
CA PRO A 10 -23.18 15.85 -8.32
C PRO A 10 -22.94 14.57 -7.50
N VAL A 11 -24.03 14.05 -6.94
CA VAL A 11 -24.01 12.80 -6.18
C VAL A 11 -24.41 11.65 -7.10
N TRP A 12 -23.57 10.62 -7.18
CA TRP A 12 -23.87 9.37 -7.86
C TRP A 12 -23.96 8.26 -6.83
N ILE A 13 -25.13 7.62 -6.70
CA ILE A 13 -25.39 6.51 -5.79
C ILE A 13 -25.39 5.19 -6.59
N THR A 14 -24.77 4.13 -6.08
CA THR A 14 -24.84 2.81 -6.74
C THR A 14 -26.27 2.25 -6.73
N LYS A 15 -26.61 1.48 -7.76
CA LYS A 15 -27.93 0.81 -7.86
C LYS A 15 -28.12 -0.31 -6.84
N SER A 16 -27.04 -0.96 -6.42
CA SER A 16 -27.02 -2.04 -5.44
C SER A 16 -25.62 -2.18 -4.85
N GLU A 17 -25.47 -3.00 -3.80
CA GLU A 17 -24.16 -3.35 -3.22
C GLU A 17 -23.25 -4.10 -4.19
N ASN A 18 -23.81 -4.76 -5.22
CA ASN A 18 -23.07 -5.59 -6.18
C ASN A 18 -22.64 -4.84 -7.45
N ASN A 19 -22.84 -3.53 -7.50
CA ASN A 19 -22.54 -2.71 -8.66
C ASN A 19 -21.43 -1.70 -8.37
N SER A 20 -20.49 -1.58 -9.31
CA SER A 20 -19.63 -0.40 -9.40
C SER A 20 -20.39 0.77 -10.01
N HIS A 21 -19.97 2.00 -9.71
CA HIS A 21 -20.38 3.18 -10.47
C HIS A 21 -19.79 3.13 -11.87
N ILE A 22 -18.49 2.84 -11.94
CA ILE A 22 -17.75 2.69 -13.19
C ILE A 22 -17.11 1.31 -13.18
N HIS A 23 -17.40 0.54 -14.23
CA HIS A 23 -16.78 -0.75 -14.49
C HIS A 23 -16.40 -0.80 -15.97
N THR A 24 -15.10 -0.81 -16.28
CA THR A 24 -14.63 -0.81 -17.66
C THR A 24 -13.43 -1.70 -17.87
N ASN A 25 -13.42 -2.42 -19.00
CA ASN A 25 -12.30 -3.25 -19.43
C ASN A 25 -11.26 -2.45 -20.26
N LYS A 26 -11.47 -1.14 -20.42
CA LYS A 26 -10.52 -0.25 -21.07
C LYS A 26 -10.68 1.17 -20.54
N ILE A 27 -9.63 1.71 -19.93
CA ILE A 27 -9.54 3.11 -19.53
C ILE A 27 -8.25 3.73 -20.09
N GLN A 28 -8.38 4.86 -20.79
CA GLN A 28 -7.29 5.62 -21.41
C GLN A 28 -7.82 7.01 -21.76
N ASN A 29 -7.01 8.06 -21.57
CA ASN A 29 -7.33 9.47 -21.81
C ASN A 29 -8.68 9.85 -21.18
N PHE A 30 -8.82 9.58 -19.88
CA PHE A 30 -10.08 9.71 -19.17
C PHE A 30 -9.90 10.50 -17.88
N THR A 31 -10.81 11.43 -17.63
CA THR A 31 -10.81 12.25 -16.41
C THR A 31 -12.14 12.11 -15.70
N ILE A 32 -12.08 11.78 -14.41
CA ILE A 32 -13.20 11.82 -13.49
C ILE A 32 -12.92 12.96 -12.52
N THR A 33 -13.77 13.96 -12.47
CA THR A 33 -13.54 15.09 -11.58
C THR A 33 -14.83 15.62 -10.96
N ASN A 34 -14.73 16.06 -9.72
CA ASN A 34 -15.80 16.77 -9.02
C ASN A 34 -17.12 15.98 -8.90
N ILE A 35 -17.04 14.70 -8.49
CA ILE A 35 -18.19 13.81 -8.28
C ILE A 35 -18.14 13.23 -6.87
N ASP A 36 -19.31 13.19 -6.22
CA ASP A 36 -19.51 12.54 -4.94
C ASP A 36 -20.16 11.16 -5.16
N PHE A 37 -19.39 10.09 -4.97
CA PHE A 37 -19.85 8.73 -5.13
C PHE A 37 -20.32 8.14 -3.80
N TYR A 38 -21.51 7.58 -3.77
CA TYR A 38 -22.15 7.05 -2.57
C TYR A 38 -22.49 5.58 -2.75
N ALA A 39 -22.15 4.75 -1.75
CA ALA A 39 -22.64 3.37 -1.72
C ALA A 39 -24.17 3.31 -1.62
N HIS A 40 -24.72 2.20 -2.08
CA HIS A 40 -26.06 1.78 -1.74
C HIS A 40 -26.23 1.66 -0.21
N GLU A 41 -27.45 1.79 0.32
CA GLU A 41 -27.74 1.75 1.76
C GLU A 41 -27.24 0.46 2.44
N ASN A 42 -27.26 -0.66 1.71
CA ASN A 42 -26.77 -1.95 2.19
C ASN A 42 -25.24 -2.06 2.22
N GLY A 43 -24.51 -1.08 1.69
CA GLY A 43 -23.05 -1.05 1.62
C GLY A 43 -22.51 -1.31 0.22
N THR A 44 -21.27 -1.79 0.14
CA THR A 44 -20.61 -2.13 -1.13
C THR A 44 -19.90 -3.47 -1.05
N GLN A 45 -20.09 -4.29 -2.08
CA GLN A 45 -19.39 -5.56 -2.31
C GLN A 45 -18.51 -5.51 -3.58
N LYS A 46 -18.43 -4.35 -4.24
CA LYS A 46 -17.59 -4.11 -5.42
C LYS A 46 -16.84 -2.77 -5.29
N PRO A 47 -15.76 -2.58 -6.07
CA PRO A 47 -15.14 -1.27 -6.21
C PRO A 47 -16.14 -0.23 -6.70
N TYR A 48 -15.99 1.02 -6.28
CA TYR A 48 -16.76 2.13 -6.85
C TYR A 48 -16.32 2.35 -8.30
N ILE A 49 -15.01 2.31 -8.51
CA ILE A 49 -14.38 2.38 -9.81
C ILE A 49 -13.54 1.13 -9.99
N PHE A 50 -13.94 0.29 -10.94
CA PHE A 50 -13.10 -0.76 -11.48
C PHE A 50 -12.71 -0.41 -12.93
N GLY A 51 -11.43 -0.52 -13.25
CA GLY A 51 -10.92 -0.24 -14.58
C GLY A 51 -9.74 -1.11 -14.95
N ILE A 52 -9.61 -1.42 -16.25
CA ILE A 52 -8.39 -1.99 -16.84
C ILE A 52 -7.68 -0.89 -17.65
N PRO A 53 -6.64 -0.24 -17.09
CA PRO A 53 -5.91 0.80 -17.79
C PRO A 53 -5.17 0.28 -19.03
N THR A 54 -5.13 1.11 -20.07
CA THR A 54 -4.40 0.79 -21.31
C THR A 54 -3.55 1.98 -21.75
N GLY A 55 -2.31 1.71 -22.17
CA GLY A 55 -1.39 2.72 -22.70
C GLY A 55 -1.58 2.99 -24.18
N ASN A 56 -1.27 4.21 -24.62
CA ASN A 56 -1.19 4.56 -26.04
C ASN A 56 0.12 4.01 -26.64
N GLN A 57 0.53 4.46 -27.83
CA GLN A 57 1.79 4.02 -28.46
C GLN A 57 3.04 4.30 -27.60
N SER A 58 2.99 5.33 -26.74
CA SER A 58 4.05 5.67 -25.79
C SER A 58 3.87 4.99 -24.42
N GLY A 59 2.82 4.20 -24.25
CA GLY A 59 2.44 3.58 -22.97
C GLY A 59 1.64 4.50 -22.04
N ASP A 60 1.28 5.71 -22.47
CA ASP A 60 0.58 6.67 -21.61
C ASP A 60 -0.91 6.35 -21.55
N CYS A 61 -1.42 6.14 -20.33
CA CYS A 61 -2.84 5.97 -20.05
C CYS A 61 -3.54 7.31 -19.85
N ASN A 62 -2.89 8.31 -19.26
CA ASN A 62 -3.46 9.63 -18.97
C ASN A 62 -4.83 9.54 -18.28
N LEU A 63 -4.88 8.80 -17.17
CA LEU A 63 -6.06 8.72 -16.31
C LEU A 63 -5.93 9.70 -15.16
N GLU A 64 -6.91 10.59 -14.98
CA GLU A 64 -7.01 11.44 -13.80
C GLU A 64 -8.32 11.20 -13.06
N ILE A 65 -8.23 11.01 -11.74
CA ILE A 65 -9.37 11.04 -10.83
C ILE A 65 -9.11 12.13 -9.81
N SER A 66 -9.90 13.20 -9.81
CA SER A 66 -9.61 14.36 -8.98
C SER A 66 -10.83 14.97 -8.30
N GLN A 67 -10.65 15.54 -7.10
CA GLN A 67 -11.71 16.27 -6.39
C GLN A 67 -12.99 15.44 -6.19
N CYS A 68 -12.84 14.14 -5.96
CA CYS A 68 -13.97 13.23 -5.76
C CYS A 68 -14.13 12.83 -4.30
N THR A 69 -15.37 12.61 -3.87
CA THR A 69 -15.68 12.02 -2.57
C THR A 69 -16.19 10.60 -2.77
N PHE A 70 -15.76 9.66 -1.95
CA PHE A 70 -16.25 8.28 -1.91
C PHE A 70 -16.79 7.99 -0.51
N MET A 71 -18.10 7.84 -0.42
CA MET A 71 -18.85 7.71 0.82
C MET A 71 -19.50 6.33 0.91
N GLY A 72 -18.97 5.49 1.79
CA GLY A 72 -19.59 4.22 2.14
C GLY A 72 -20.60 4.33 3.27
N THR A 73 -21.10 3.18 3.70
CA THR A 73 -21.93 3.05 4.92
C THR A 73 -21.17 2.27 5.99
N SER A 74 -21.72 2.18 7.20
CA SER A 74 -21.14 1.32 8.25
C SER A 74 -20.97 -0.14 7.80
N ARG A 75 -21.84 -0.62 6.90
CA ARG A 75 -21.75 -1.96 6.29
C ARG A 75 -20.64 -2.06 5.23
N SER A 76 -20.29 -0.97 4.55
CA SER A 76 -19.16 -0.95 3.62
C SER A 76 -17.83 -1.14 4.35
N ALA A 77 -17.68 -0.54 5.53
CA ALA A 77 -16.49 -0.63 6.37
C ALA A 77 -16.63 -1.73 7.44
N HIS A 78 -16.87 -2.97 7.00
CA HIS A 78 -16.96 -4.19 7.83
C HIS A 78 -15.98 -5.27 7.36
N SER A 79 -15.49 -6.09 8.29
CA SER A 79 -14.52 -7.20 8.11
C SER A 79 -14.98 -8.25 7.09
N ASP A 80 -16.27 -8.62 7.13
CA ASP A 80 -16.88 -9.72 6.35
C ASP A 80 -16.83 -9.53 4.83
N ASN A 81 -16.61 -8.30 4.36
CA ASN A 81 -16.62 -7.99 2.94
C ASN A 81 -15.29 -8.34 2.22
N GLY A 82 -14.31 -8.91 2.91
CA GLY A 82 -12.95 -9.07 2.37
C GLY A 82 -12.27 -7.72 2.11
N ARG A 83 -11.29 -7.67 1.20
CA ARG A 83 -10.66 -6.41 0.74
C ARG A 83 -11.38 -5.87 -0.49
N ILE A 84 -12.12 -4.79 -0.30
CA ILE A 84 -12.81 -4.11 -1.41
C ILE A 84 -12.21 -2.72 -1.57
N ALA A 85 -11.31 -2.59 -2.54
CA ALA A 85 -10.77 -1.29 -2.93
C ALA A 85 -11.87 -0.42 -3.52
N THR A 86 -11.95 0.83 -3.04
CA THR A 86 -12.85 1.84 -3.58
C THR A 86 -12.51 2.14 -5.03
N ILE A 87 -11.23 2.35 -5.32
CA ILE A 87 -10.70 2.47 -6.67
C ILE A 87 -9.79 1.27 -6.89
N TYR A 88 -10.15 0.40 -7.84
CA TYR A 88 -9.33 -0.72 -8.26
C TYR A 88 -9.00 -0.62 -9.74
N LEU A 89 -7.72 -0.43 -10.03
CA LEU A 89 -7.19 -0.37 -11.39
C LEU A 89 -6.27 -1.56 -11.60
N GLU A 90 -6.58 -2.41 -12.58
CA GLU A 90 -5.83 -3.63 -12.87
C GLU A 90 -5.28 -3.60 -14.29
N VAL A 91 -3.97 -3.44 -14.41
CA VAL A 91 -3.28 -3.49 -15.69
C VAL A 91 -3.11 -4.94 -16.12
N GLU A 92 -3.49 -5.23 -17.35
CA GLU A 92 -3.37 -6.58 -17.89
C GLU A 92 -1.90 -7.01 -18.01
N ASP A 93 -1.57 -8.16 -17.43
CA ASP A 93 -0.23 -8.74 -17.49
C ASP A 93 0.11 -9.24 -18.90
N LYS A 94 0.86 -8.42 -19.65
CA LYS A 94 1.33 -8.75 -21.00
C LYS A 94 2.75 -8.24 -21.22
N ARG A 95 3.55 -8.98 -21.99
CA ARG A 95 4.84 -8.46 -22.47
C ARG A 95 4.61 -7.17 -23.27
N PHE A 96 5.46 -6.17 -23.03
CA PHE A 96 5.42 -4.86 -23.71
C PHE A 96 4.16 -4.03 -23.45
N ASN A 97 3.35 -4.37 -22.44
CA ASN A 97 2.25 -3.51 -22.01
C ASN A 97 2.76 -2.50 -20.98
N TYR A 98 2.90 -1.25 -21.40
CA TYR A 98 3.25 -0.12 -20.54
C TYR A 98 2.01 0.71 -20.31
N VAL A 99 1.72 1.01 -19.04
CA VAL A 99 0.60 1.86 -18.63
C VAL A 99 1.14 2.91 -17.68
N ASN A 100 1.17 4.16 -18.14
CA ASN A 100 1.78 5.27 -17.42
C ASN A 100 0.78 6.39 -17.15
N LYS A 101 1.15 7.30 -16.25
CA LYS A 101 0.44 8.57 -16.00
C LYS A 101 -0.99 8.35 -15.51
N ILE A 102 -1.10 7.69 -14.37
CA ILE A 102 -2.36 7.58 -13.61
C ILE A 102 -2.23 8.50 -12.40
N THR A 103 -3.10 9.49 -12.29
CA THR A 103 -3.12 10.44 -11.18
C THR A 103 -4.43 10.36 -10.43
N ILE A 104 -4.37 10.21 -9.11
CA ILE A 104 -5.52 10.32 -8.21
C ILE A 104 -5.20 11.43 -7.20
N LYS A 105 -5.97 12.52 -7.20
CA LYS A 105 -5.61 13.68 -6.38
C LYS A 105 -6.79 14.39 -5.74
N ASN A 106 -6.60 14.93 -4.54
CA ASN A 106 -7.63 15.68 -3.82
C ASN A 106 -8.92 14.89 -3.61
N CYS A 107 -8.82 13.59 -3.33
CA CYS A 107 -9.98 12.73 -3.11
C CYS A 107 -10.18 12.41 -1.63
N HIS A 108 -11.44 12.31 -1.21
CA HIS A 108 -11.82 11.95 0.16
C HIS A 108 -12.53 10.59 0.18
N PHE A 109 -12.11 9.73 1.09
CA PHE A 109 -12.65 8.39 1.27
C PHE A 109 -13.14 8.27 2.71
N ASN A 110 -14.41 7.92 2.89
CA ASN A 110 -15.00 7.80 4.22
C ASN A 110 -15.93 6.58 4.32
N PHE A 111 -15.84 5.85 5.43
CA PHE A 111 -16.60 4.61 5.67
C PHE A 111 -16.44 3.58 4.53
N VAL A 112 -15.26 3.51 3.93
CA VAL A 112 -14.94 2.52 2.89
C VAL A 112 -14.15 1.36 3.48
N ASN A 113 -14.15 0.21 2.79
CA ASN A 113 -13.37 -0.95 3.19
C ASN A 113 -11.86 -0.69 2.99
N SER A 114 -11.46 -0.54 1.72
CA SER A 114 -10.10 -0.15 1.29
C SER A 114 -10.16 1.04 0.33
N GLY A 115 -9.06 1.77 0.20
CA GLY A 115 -8.93 2.97 -0.63
C GLY A 115 -8.59 2.67 -2.08
N ILE A 116 -7.34 2.94 -2.46
CA ILE A 116 -6.84 2.98 -3.84
C ILE A 116 -5.88 1.82 -4.08
N TYR A 117 -6.26 0.89 -4.96
CA TYR A 117 -5.41 -0.22 -5.39
C TYR A 117 -5.06 -0.01 -6.87
N ILE A 118 -3.76 0.07 -7.15
CA ILE A 118 -3.23 0.11 -8.51
C ILE A 118 -2.35 -1.10 -8.71
N HIS A 119 -2.87 -2.04 -9.49
CA HIS A 119 -2.18 -3.24 -9.89
C HIS A 119 -1.54 -3.02 -11.25
N GLY A 120 -0.24 -2.75 -11.25
CA GLY A 120 0.56 -2.61 -12.47
C GLY A 120 0.88 -3.96 -13.12
N ASN A 121 1.55 -3.91 -14.26
CA ASN A 121 1.94 -5.11 -15.00
C ASN A 121 3.03 -5.89 -14.25
N THR A 122 2.70 -7.08 -13.79
CA THR A 122 3.61 -7.96 -13.03
C THR A 122 4.47 -8.85 -13.93
N THR A 123 4.27 -8.80 -15.25
CA THR A 123 5.01 -9.62 -16.21
C THR A 123 6.50 -9.29 -16.14
N PRO A 124 7.37 -10.26 -15.77
CA PRO A 124 8.80 -10.00 -15.72
C PRO A 124 9.37 -9.87 -17.14
N LYS A 125 10.38 -9.01 -17.33
CA LYS A 125 11.12 -8.92 -18.60
C LYS A 125 11.95 -10.18 -18.86
N SER A 126 12.45 -10.81 -17.79
CA SER A 126 13.30 -11.99 -17.78
C SER A 126 12.94 -12.87 -16.58
N THR A 127 13.05 -14.19 -16.72
CA THR A 127 12.87 -15.14 -15.62
C THR A 127 14.11 -15.26 -14.72
N ASN A 128 15.23 -14.65 -15.12
CA ASN A 128 16.52 -14.85 -14.47
C ASN A 128 17.01 -13.61 -13.71
N ASN A 129 16.34 -12.46 -13.87
CA ASN A 129 16.62 -11.26 -13.10
C ASN A 129 15.38 -10.36 -13.05
N ASN A 130 15.25 -9.64 -11.94
CA ASN A 130 14.31 -8.56 -11.72
C ASN A 130 15.03 -7.19 -11.80
N LEU A 131 16.15 -7.15 -12.53
CA LEU A 131 16.88 -5.91 -12.77
C LEU A 131 16.15 -5.08 -13.83
N GLY A 132 15.91 -3.82 -13.49
CA GLY A 132 15.14 -2.89 -14.31
C GLY A 132 13.64 -2.92 -14.03
N ASP A 133 12.96 -1.89 -14.49
CA ASP A 133 11.57 -1.60 -14.15
C ASP A 133 10.57 -2.39 -15.03
N SER A 134 10.87 -3.65 -15.32
CA SER A 134 10.12 -4.66 -16.11
C SER A 134 8.64 -4.34 -16.40
N TYR A 135 8.32 -3.76 -17.57
CA TYR A 135 6.96 -3.36 -17.98
C TYR A 135 6.10 -2.65 -16.91
N LYS A 136 6.71 -2.19 -15.81
CA LYS A 136 6.03 -1.61 -14.66
C LYS A 136 5.35 -0.31 -15.06
N CYS A 137 4.36 0.05 -14.27
CA CYS A 137 3.64 1.30 -14.48
C CYS A 137 4.43 2.48 -13.94
N TYR A 138 4.62 3.52 -14.77
CA TYR A 138 5.31 4.75 -14.39
C TYR A 138 4.36 5.93 -14.22
N GLY A 139 4.74 6.93 -13.42
CA GLY A 139 3.92 8.12 -13.24
C GLY A 139 2.60 7.85 -12.51
N ILE A 140 2.60 6.92 -11.57
CA ILE A 140 1.44 6.64 -10.70
C ILE A 140 1.47 7.60 -9.53
N LYS A 141 0.55 8.57 -9.48
CA LYS A 141 0.60 9.67 -8.51
C LYS A 141 -0.65 9.72 -7.66
N ILE A 142 -0.51 9.55 -6.35
CA ILE A 142 -1.61 9.69 -5.39
C ILE A 142 -1.33 10.91 -4.50
N LYS A 143 -2.13 11.97 -4.60
CA LYS A 143 -1.82 13.24 -3.94
C LYS A 143 -2.97 13.82 -3.13
N SER A 144 -2.69 14.36 -1.95
CA SER A 144 -3.70 15.11 -1.16
C SER A 144 -4.98 14.30 -0.94
N CYS A 145 -4.86 12.99 -0.73
CA CYS A 145 -5.98 12.09 -0.51
C CYS A 145 -6.14 11.80 0.97
N SER A 146 -7.38 11.68 1.43
CA SER A 146 -7.69 11.39 2.83
C SER A 146 -8.59 10.17 2.97
N PHE A 147 -8.24 9.29 3.89
CA PHE A 147 -8.96 8.06 4.20
C PHE A 147 -9.39 8.11 5.66
N THR A 148 -10.70 8.11 5.90
CA THR A 148 -11.30 8.25 7.24
C THR A 148 -12.31 7.14 7.49
N ASN A 149 -12.36 6.63 8.72
CA ASN A 149 -13.23 5.50 9.09
C ASN A 149 -13.05 4.28 8.16
N ILE A 150 -11.85 4.13 7.62
CA ILE A 150 -11.43 3.02 6.76
C ILE A 150 -10.96 1.86 7.65
N ILE A 151 -11.05 0.62 7.15
CA ILE A 151 -10.66 -0.56 7.93
C ILE A 151 -9.39 -1.23 7.40
N ASN A 152 -9.14 -1.16 6.10
CA ASN A 152 -8.02 -1.82 5.43
C ASN A 152 -7.08 -0.78 4.76
N ALA A 153 -6.25 -1.20 3.81
CA ALA A 153 -5.32 -0.33 3.10
C ALA A 153 -5.98 0.91 2.50
N GLY A 154 -5.37 2.08 2.73
CA GLY A 154 -5.66 3.30 2.02
C GLY A 154 -5.02 3.29 0.63
N ILE A 155 -3.78 2.81 0.51
CA ILE A 155 -3.06 2.73 -0.76
C ILE A 155 -2.35 1.38 -0.88
N LEU A 156 -2.57 0.70 -2.01
CA LEU A 156 -1.78 -0.44 -2.46
C LEU A 156 -1.23 -0.18 -3.86
N LEU A 157 0.10 -0.22 -4.01
CA LEU A 157 0.75 -0.20 -5.31
C LEU A 157 1.43 -1.54 -5.58
N VAL A 158 1.12 -2.14 -6.73
CA VAL A 158 1.75 -3.39 -7.18
C VAL A 158 2.45 -3.12 -8.50
N ALA A 159 3.69 -3.57 -8.65
CA ALA A 159 4.45 -3.48 -9.91
C ALA A 159 4.46 -2.07 -10.53
N CYS A 160 4.56 -1.06 -9.67
CA CYS A 160 4.72 0.34 -10.05
C CYS A 160 6.18 0.77 -9.89
N ALA A 161 6.65 1.69 -10.71
CA ALA A 161 8.00 2.22 -10.59
C ALA A 161 8.13 3.69 -11.01
N SER A 162 9.23 4.34 -10.64
CA SER A 162 9.62 5.62 -11.23
C SER A 162 10.65 5.40 -12.33
N LYS A 163 10.53 6.13 -13.45
CA LYS A 163 11.49 6.02 -14.55
C LYS A 163 12.87 6.60 -14.18
N ASN A 164 12.86 7.71 -13.45
CA ASN A 164 14.04 8.46 -13.06
C ASN A 164 14.33 8.27 -11.56
N SER A 165 15.59 8.40 -11.17
CA SER A 165 16.04 8.32 -9.77
C SER A 165 16.07 9.68 -9.06
N ASN A 166 15.42 10.71 -9.63
CA ASN A 166 15.43 12.06 -9.05
C ASN A 166 14.38 12.25 -7.94
N TYR A 167 13.50 11.26 -7.72
CA TYR A 167 12.52 11.23 -6.64
C TYR A 167 11.76 12.57 -6.49
N ASP A 168 11.18 13.05 -7.60
CA ASP A 168 10.39 14.28 -7.63
C ASP A 168 9.01 14.01 -8.23
N LEU A 169 7.96 14.08 -7.41
CA LEU A 169 6.58 13.85 -7.86
C LEU A 169 6.05 14.94 -8.81
N LYS A 170 6.84 15.98 -9.13
CA LYS A 170 6.58 16.90 -10.24
C LYS A 170 6.89 16.27 -11.59
N ASP A 171 7.90 15.41 -11.68
CA ASP A 171 8.23 14.66 -12.90
C ASP A 171 7.10 13.69 -13.27
N GLU A 172 6.66 13.70 -14.54
CA GLU A 172 5.46 12.99 -14.98
C GLU A 172 5.57 11.45 -14.91
N TYR A 173 6.78 10.88 -14.83
CA TYR A 173 7.01 9.44 -14.73
C TYR A 173 7.47 8.97 -13.36
N THR A 174 7.43 9.86 -12.36
CA THR A 174 7.69 9.49 -10.97
C THR A 174 6.42 8.96 -10.32
N SER A 175 6.52 7.79 -9.71
CA SER A 175 5.43 7.09 -9.05
C SER A 175 5.55 7.21 -7.53
N GLY A 176 4.41 7.37 -6.86
CA GLY A 176 4.35 7.49 -5.42
C GLY A 176 3.19 8.29 -4.89
N PHE A 177 3.33 8.75 -3.65
CA PHE A 177 2.27 9.44 -2.92
C PHE A 177 2.77 10.67 -2.16
N GLU A 178 1.89 11.65 -2.00
CA GLU A 178 2.18 12.92 -1.34
C GLU A 178 0.97 13.50 -0.61
N ASN A 179 1.16 14.08 0.57
CA ASN A 179 0.09 14.73 1.36
C ASN A 179 -1.06 13.77 1.68
N ILE A 180 -0.76 12.62 2.27
CA ILE A 180 -1.75 11.58 2.57
C ILE A 180 -2.21 11.64 4.03
N TYR A 181 -3.53 11.57 4.25
CA TYR A 181 -4.10 11.39 5.58
C TYR A 181 -4.81 10.03 5.67
N TYR A 182 -4.56 9.26 6.72
CA TYR A 182 -5.22 7.98 6.98
C TYR A 182 -5.63 7.87 8.45
N SER A 183 -6.86 7.43 8.70
CA SER A 183 -7.37 7.20 10.06
C SER A 183 -8.36 6.04 10.12
N SER A 184 -8.03 5.05 10.95
CA SER A 184 -8.73 3.76 11.07
C SER A 184 -9.10 3.42 12.52
N TYR A 185 -9.48 4.39 13.37
CA TYR A 185 -9.90 4.17 14.77
C TYR A 185 -11.22 3.36 14.93
N ARG A 186 -11.38 2.26 14.19
CA ARG A 186 -12.50 1.32 14.11
C ARG A 186 -12.12 0.01 14.80
N THR A 187 -11.74 0.11 16.07
CA THR A 187 -11.35 -1.06 16.90
C THR A 187 -12.51 -2.00 17.19
N ASP A 188 -13.73 -1.52 16.99
CA ASP A 188 -14.98 -2.25 17.17
C ASP A 188 -15.27 -3.24 16.02
N VAL A 189 -14.64 -3.08 14.86
CA VAL A 189 -14.92 -3.88 13.65
C VAL A 189 -14.15 -5.20 13.64
N TYR A 190 -13.06 -5.32 14.39
CA TYR A 190 -12.22 -6.53 14.45
C TYR A 190 -12.44 -7.32 15.75
N ASN A 191 -13.66 -7.31 16.29
CA ASN A 191 -13.97 -8.02 17.52
C ASN A 191 -14.37 -9.47 17.24
N SER A 192 -13.44 -10.41 17.44
CA SER A 192 -13.67 -11.85 17.26
C SER A 192 -14.76 -12.45 18.16
N GLU A 193 -15.05 -11.84 19.31
CA GLU A 193 -16.14 -12.27 20.19
C GLU A 193 -17.53 -11.94 19.63
N LYS A 194 -17.63 -10.85 18.85
CA LYS A 194 -18.89 -10.39 18.23
C LYS A 194 -19.03 -10.84 16.77
N ASP A 195 -17.91 -11.05 16.10
CA ASP A 195 -17.84 -11.44 14.70
C ASP A 195 -16.73 -12.48 14.50
N LYS A 196 -17.11 -13.75 14.36
CA LYS A 196 -16.16 -14.84 14.10
C LYS A 196 -15.44 -14.71 12.76
N LEU A 197 -15.97 -13.92 11.81
CA LEU A 197 -15.31 -13.65 10.54
C LEU A 197 -14.22 -12.57 10.67
N ALA A 198 -14.19 -11.81 11.77
CA ALA A 198 -13.08 -10.92 12.09
C ALA A 198 -11.75 -11.68 12.30
N GLU A 199 -11.79 -12.96 12.68
CA GLU A 199 -10.60 -13.84 12.72
C GLU A 199 -10.05 -14.18 11.31
N GLN A 200 -10.86 -13.96 10.27
CA GLN A 200 -10.47 -14.13 8.87
C GLN A 200 -9.97 -12.82 8.23
N ALA A 201 -9.85 -11.74 9.03
CA ALA A 201 -9.37 -10.47 8.52
C ALA A 201 -7.98 -10.62 7.90
N GLN A 202 -7.78 -10.00 6.73
CA GLN A 202 -6.55 -10.20 5.98
C GLN A 202 -5.39 -9.33 6.51
N TRP A 203 -4.16 -9.79 6.34
CA TRP A 203 -2.87 -9.12 6.65
C TRP A 203 -2.64 -7.83 5.86
N ASP A 204 -2.89 -6.67 6.45
CA ASP A 204 -2.93 -5.40 5.71
C ASP A 204 -2.21 -4.26 6.42
N ALA A 205 -1.91 -3.18 5.68
CA ALA A 205 -1.26 -1.98 6.16
C ALA A 205 -1.93 -0.74 5.54
N PRO A 206 -1.94 0.44 6.19
CA PRO A 206 -2.50 1.67 5.61
C PRO A 206 -1.91 2.00 4.24
N ILE A 207 -0.60 1.86 4.09
CA ILE A 207 0.08 1.99 2.81
C ILE A 207 1.07 0.85 2.66
N TRP A 208 0.96 0.11 1.57
CA TRP A 208 1.92 -0.93 1.25
C TRP A 208 2.12 -1.06 -0.25
N PHE A 209 3.25 -1.64 -0.62
CA PHE A 209 3.59 -1.83 -2.01
C PHE A 209 4.49 -3.05 -2.17
N THR A 210 4.34 -3.73 -3.30
CA THR A 210 5.05 -4.96 -3.65
C THR A 210 5.47 -4.92 -5.12
N LEU A 211 6.58 -5.58 -5.47
CA LEU A 211 7.18 -5.55 -6.80
C LEU A 211 7.49 -4.12 -7.28
N CYS A 212 7.64 -3.18 -6.36
CA CYS A 212 7.80 -1.77 -6.66
C CYS A 212 9.27 -1.36 -6.76
N ASN A 213 9.56 -0.31 -7.54
CA ASN A 213 10.92 0.22 -7.63
C ASN A 213 10.93 1.74 -7.67
N LYS A 214 11.81 2.39 -6.91
CA LYS A 214 11.93 3.86 -6.88
C LYS A 214 10.63 4.59 -6.57
N ILE A 215 9.77 4.02 -5.73
CA ILE A 215 8.56 4.71 -5.26
C ILE A 215 8.97 5.80 -4.28
N ILE A 216 8.36 6.97 -4.39
CA ILE A 216 8.52 8.04 -3.40
C ILE A 216 7.23 8.29 -2.61
N GLY A 217 7.32 8.28 -1.29
CA GLY A 217 6.26 8.71 -0.39
C GLY A 217 6.72 9.89 0.44
N GLN A 218 5.95 10.98 0.49
CA GLN A 218 6.29 12.11 1.34
C GLN A 218 5.08 12.83 1.93
N TYR A 219 5.25 13.45 3.09
CA TYR A 219 4.22 14.25 3.76
C TYR A 219 2.96 13.42 4.02
N PHE A 220 3.00 12.55 5.02
CA PHE A 220 1.87 11.69 5.36
C PHE A 220 1.54 11.71 6.85
N SER A 221 0.28 11.45 7.16
CA SER A 221 -0.28 11.41 8.52
C SER A 221 -1.13 10.15 8.65
N ILE A 222 -0.66 9.14 9.40
CA ILE A 222 -1.30 7.81 9.44
C ILE A 222 -1.59 7.39 10.89
N HIS A 223 -2.86 7.11 11.17
CA HIS A 223 -3.34 6.96 12.54
C HIS A 223 -4.22 5.74 12.76
N GLY A 224 -3.96 5.06 13.87
CA GLY A 224 -4.88 4.11 14.45
C GLY A 224 -5.14 2.86 13.61
N SER A 225 -4.20 2.44 12.76
CA SER A 225 -4.38 1.23 11.96
C SER A 225 -4.49 0.00 12.84
N GLY A 226 -5.74 -0.46 13.04
CA GLY A 226 -6.17 -1.77 13.50
C GLY A 226 -5.34 -2.41 14.61
N PRO A 227 -5.71 -2.26 15.88
CA PRO A 227 -5.14 -3.04 16.97
C PRO A 227 -5.81 -4.42 17.05
N GLY A 228 -5.04 -5.51 17.00
CA GLY A 228 -5.55 -6.87 17.29
C GLY A 228 -5.31 -7.94 16.23
N HIS A 229 -4.81 -7.59 15.04
CA HIS A 229 -4.63 -8.55 13.93
C HIS A 229 -3.18 -8.57 13.41
N PRO A 230 -2.65 -9.70 12.89
CA PRO A 230 -1.33 -9.73 12.24
C PRO A 230 -1.20 -8.67 11.12
N ASP A 231 -0.04 -7.99 11.15
CA ASP A 231 0.36 -6.79 10.38
C ASP A 231 -0.12 -5.44 10.94
N ARG A 232 -0.60 -4.52 10.11
CA ARG A 232 -1.06 -3.17 10.53
C ARG A 232 0.07 -2.22 10.97
N MET A 233 1.23 -2.37 10.34
CA MET A 233 2.29 -1.35 10.28
C MET A 233 1.81 -0.15 9.46
N THR A 234 2.27 1.05 9.79
CA THR A 234 2.01 2.27 9.03
C THR A 234 2.38 2.14 7.55
N ILE A 235 3.62 1.71 7.26
CA ILE A 235 4.15 1.52 5.91
C ILE A 235 4.74 0.11 5.80
N ASP A 236 4.40 -0.59 4.73
CA ASP A 236 4.97 -1.90 4.42
C ASP A 236 5.65 -1.92 3.04
N PHE A 237 6.97 -2.09 3.07
CA PHE A 237 7.78 -2.42 1.91
C PHE A 237 7.72 -3.93 1.74
N ASP A 238 6.64 -4.39 1.11
CA ASP A 238 6.39 -5.80 0.90
C ASP A 238 7.37 -6.37 -0.16
N TYR A 239 7.21 -7.64 -0.55
CA TYR A 239 8.15 -8.38 -1.39
C TYR A 239 8.63 -7.58 -2.62
N HIS A 240 9.93 -7.64 -2.90
CA HIS A 240 10.55 -7.15 -4.14
C HIS A 240 10.50 -5.64 -4.33
N CYS A 241 10.55 -4.91 -3.22
CA CYS A 241 10.66 -3.45 -3.22
C CYS A 241 12.12 -3.01 -3.27
N TRP A 242 12.45 -2.18 -4.26
CA TRP A 242 13.80 -1.67 -4.46
C TRP A 242 13.85 -0.16 -4.53
N ASP A 243 14.92 0.42 -4.01
CA ASP A 243 15.27 1.84 -4.17
C ASP A 243 14.11 2.80 -3.78
N CYS A 244 13.15 2.39 -2.94
CA CYS A 244 11.99 3.21 -2.56
C CYS A 244 12.34 4.17 -1.42
N ILE A 245 11.81 5.38 -1.45
CA ILE A 245 12.06 6.42 -0.44
C ILE A 245 10.75 6.89 0.17
N ILE A 246 10.59 6.71 1.48
CA ILE A 246 9.43 7.18 2.24
C ILE A 246 9.93 8.14 3.31
N ARG A 247 9.41 9.37 3.35
CA ARG A 247 9.94 10.41 4.22
C ARG A 247 8.92 11.43 4.71
N HIS A 248 9.32 12.24 5.69
CA HIS A 248 8.54 13.38 6.19
C HIS A 248 7.14 12.96 6.66
N GLY A 249 7.10 12.01 7.59
CA GLY A 249 5.87 11.40 8.07
C GLY A 249 5.52 11.78 9.51
N TYR A 250 4.23 11.70 9.82
CA TYR A 250 3.71 11.71 11.17
C TYR A 250 2.79 10.49 11.36
N THR A 251 3.01 9.71 12.41
CA THR A 251 2.24 8.48 12.63
C THR A 251 1.85 8.34 14.08
N SER A 252 0.71 7.71 14.36
CA SER A 252 0.36 7.41 15.75
C SER A 252 -0.61 6.27 15.95
N ASN A 253 -0.47 5.57 17.08
CA ASN A 253 -1.41 4.56 17.57
C ASN A 253 -1.63 3.40 16.59
N ASN A 254 -0.70 3.15 15.67
CA ASN A 254 -0.72 2.02 14.76
C ASN A 254 -0.14 0.78 15.46
N SER A 255 -0.49 -0.42 15.00
CA SER A 255 0.05 -1.65 15.61
C SER A 255 1.55 -1.76 15.47
N ARG A 256 2.14 -1.26 14.38
CA ARG A 256 3.59 -1.13 14.15
C ARG A 256 3.87 0.12 13.30
N ASN A 257 5.13 0.50 13.14
CA ASN A 257 5.48 1.65 12.30
C ASN A 257 5.86 1.24 10.87
N VAL A 258 7.01 0.62 10.66
CA VAL A 258 7.51 0.29 9.31
C VAL A 258 7.93 -1.16 9.23
N MET A 259 7.69 -1.78 8.07
CA MET A 259 8.14 -3.13 7.79
C MET A 259 8.83 -3.25 6.44
N PHE A 260 9.86 -4.09 6.38
CA PHE A 260 10.52 -4.53 5.15
C PHE A 260 10.38 -6.04 5.01
N ILE A 261 9.62 -6.51 4.03
CA ILE A 261 9.42 -7.94 3.79
C ILE A 261 10.29 -8.39 2.63
N SER A 262 10.89 -9.58 2.78
CA SER A 262 11.55 -10.26 1.68
C SER A 262 11.29 -11.76 1.72
N GLY A 263 11.22 -12.38 0.57
CA GLY A 263 10.93 -13.80 0.44
C GLY A 263 10.68 -14.22 -1.01
N PRO A 264 10.58 -15.53 -1.27
CA PRO A 264 10.45 -16.03 -2.64
C PRO A 264 9.15 -15.56 -3.31
N MET A 265 9.19 -15.29 -4.62
CA MET A 265 8.01 -14.94 -5.45
C MET A 265 6.84 -15.91 -5.28
N ALA A 266 7.12 -17.20 -5.04
CA ALA A 266 6.13 -18.25 -4.79
C ALA A 266 5.19 -17.98 -3.60
N ARG A 267 5.49 -17.00 -2.73
CA ARG A 267 4.71 -16.65 -1.54
C ARG A 267 4.12 -15.25 -1.54
N THR A 268 4.31 -14.52 -2.64
CA THR A 268 3.57 -13.28 -2.88
C THR A 268 2.10 -13.60 -3.13
N ILE A 269 1.21 -12.59 -3.14
CA ILE A 269 -0.19 -12.74 -3.57
C ILE A 269 -0.36 -13.32 -5.01
N PHE A 270 0.75 -13.59 -5.72
CA PHE A 270 0.84 -14.07 -7.10
C PHE A 270 1.18 -15.58 -7.22
N THR A 271 0.95 -16.37 -6.16
CA THR A 271 1.43 -17.76 -5.93
C THR A 271 1.29 -18.77 -7.09
N SER A 272 0.50 -18.52 -8.14
CA SER A 272 0.31 -19.45 -9.25
C SER A 272 0.72 -18.95 -10.63
N LYS A 273 0.88 -17.63 -10.84
CA LYS A 273 1.03 -17.07 -12.20
C LYS A 273 2.49 -16.77 -12.57
N TYR A 274 3.31 -16.40 -11.59
CA TYR A 274 4.68 -15.90 -11.82
C TYR A 274 5.70 -16.29 -10.74
N SER A 275 5.45 -17.37 -9.99
CA SER A 275 6.42 -17.89 -9.02
C SER A 275 7.70 -18.34 -9.75
N ILE A 276 8.75 -17.52 -9.68
CA ILE A 276 10.07 -17.89 -10.18
C ILE A 276 10.86 -18.44 -8.99
N ASP A 277 11.09 -19.75 -9.01
CA ASP A 277 11.95 -20.39 -8.03
C ASP A 277 13.42 -20.07 -8.30
N LYS A 278 14.18 -19.90 -7.22
CA LYS A 278 15.62 -19.74 -7.30
C LYS A 278 16.25 -21.03 -7.84
N PRO A 279 17.03 -20.97 -8.93
CA PRO A 279 17.80 -22.11 -9.41
C PRO A 279 18.78 -22.63 -8.34
N LEU A 280 18.96 -23.95 -8.28
CA LEU A 280 19.77 -24.60 -7.23
C LEU A 280 21.26 -24.24 -7.32
N ASP A 281 21.74 -23.91 -8.51
CA ASP A 281 23.12 -23.53 -8.81
C ASP A 281 23.44 -22.06 -8.47
N ILE A 282 22.43 -21.27 -8.08
CA ILE A 282 22.58 -19.84 -7.78
C ILE A 282 22.57 -19.61 -6.27
N THR A 283 23.52 -18.79 -5.81
CA THR A 283 23.62 -18.40 -4.39
C THR A 283 22.46 -17.50 -3.96
N ASP A 284 22.15 -17.49 -2.67
CA ASP A 284 21.08 -16.62 -2.16
C ASP A 284 21.40 -15.14 -2.38
N GLU A 285 22.66 -14.73 -2.22
CA GLU A 285 23.11 -13.37 -2.51
C GLU A 285 22.92 -13.00 -3.99
N GLU A 286 23.33 -13.87 -4.92
CA GLU A 286 23.13 -13.58 -6.34
C GLU A 286 21.64 -13.48 -6.69
N TRP A 287 20.80 -14.36 -6.13
CA TRP A 287 19.37 -14.36 -6.43
C TRP A 287 18.62 -13.19 -5.82
N TYR A 288 18.74 -13.01 -4.50
CA TYR A 288 17.94 -12.05 -3.77
C TYR A 288 18.52 -10.63 -3.86
N TYR A 289 19.85 -10.46 -3.88
CA TYR A 289 20.48 -9.15 -3.99
C TYR A 289 20.79 -8.78 -5.44
N THR A 290 21.73 -9.48 -6.09
CA THR A 290 22.22 -9.09 -7.42
C THR A 290 21.13 -9.12 -8.49
N ARG A 291 20.26 -10.13 -8.47
CA ARG A 291 19.13 -10.28 -9.41
C ARG A 291 17.85 -9.59 -8.92
N ARG A 292 17.85 -8.98 -7.74
CA ARG A 292 16.74 -8.22 -7.14
C ARG A 292 15.42 -9.00 -6.93
N TYR A 293 15.51 -10.29 -6.62
CA TYR A 293 14.37 -11.08 -6.13
C TYR A 293 14.23 -11.01 -4.59
N GLY A 294 15.02 -10.19 -3.91
CA GLY A 294 14.83 -9.78 -2.51
C GLY A 294 14.25 -8.37 -2.43
N THR A 295 14.46 -7.69 -1.32
CA THR A 295 14.02 -6.31 -1.07
C THR A 295 15.25 -5.51 -0.65
N GLY A 296 15.47 -4.31 -1.21
CA GLY A 296 16.68 -3.59 -0.87
C GLY A 296 16.80 -2.14 -1.30
N ASN A 297 17.81 -1.45 -0.78
CA ASN A 297 18.08 -0.02 -0.99
C ASN A 297 16.90 0.91 -0.63
N ASN A 298 15.99 0.47 0.23
CA ASN A 298 14.84 1.28 0.62
C ASN A 298 15.20 2.22 1.77
N LEU A 299 14.66 3.43 1.76
CA LEU A 299 14.90 4.46 2.75
C LEU A 299 13.58 4.86 3.43
N TYR A 300 13.58 4.84 4.76
CA TYR A 300 12.53 5.39 5.61
C TYR A 300 13.12 6.47 6.50
N GLU A 301 12.78 7.75 6.28
CA GLU A 301 13.47 8.83 6.99
C GLU A 301 12.57 9.97 7.47
N GLN A 302 13.02 10.66 8.53
CA GLN A 302 12.39 11.89 9.02
C GLN A 302 10.91 11.69 9.34
N VAL A 303 10.62 10.61 10.09
CA VAL A 303 9.27 10.30 10.57
C VAL A 303 9.21 10.45 12.08
N ILE A 304 8.16 11.11 12.56
CA ILE A 304 7.83 11.19 13.98
C ILE A 304 6.64 10.28 14.25
N SER A 305 6.84 9.29 15.12
CA SER A 305 5.86 8.28 15.49
C SER A 305 5.52 8.40 16.97
N PHE A 306 4.23 8.46 17.29
CA PHE A 306 3.73 8.48 18.67
C PHE A 306 2.90 7.24 18.96
N ASN A 307 3.35 6.41 19.90
CA ASN A 307 2.63 5.22 20.35
C ASN A 307 2.28 4.23 19.21
N ASP A 308 3.13 4.11 18.19
CA ASP A 308 3.07 2.93 17.32
C ASP A 308 3.73 1.75 18.05
N GLY A 309 3.33 0.51 17.72
CA GLY A 309 3.80 -0.68 18.45
C GLY A 309 2.82 -1.20 19.50
N LEU A 310 1.55 -0.77 19.45
CA LEU A 310 0.52 -1.17 20.41
C LEU A 310 -0.18 -2.46 19.98
N MET A 311 -0.01 -3.54 20.76
CA MET A 311 -0.79 -4.77 20.61
C MET A 311 -1.93 -4.80 21.63
N ARG A 312 -3.11 -4.24 21.28
CA ARG A 312 -4.20 -4.03 22.25
C ARG A 312 -4.85 -5.31 22.78
N ASP A 313 -4.66 -6.45 22.10
CA ASP A 313 -5.24 -7.75 22.49
C ASP A 313 -4.23 -8.79 23.00
N ALA A 314 -2.95 -8.42 23.19
CA ALA A 314 -1.97 -9.36 23.73
C ALA A 314 -2.28 -9.69 25.21
N SER A 315 -2.61 -10.94 25.51
CA SER A 315 -2.88 -11.43 26.87
C SER A 315 -1.62 -11.63 27.72
N SER A 316 -0.44 -11.66 27.11
CA SER A 316 0.87 -11.76 27.77
C SER A 316 1.83 -10.69 27.26
N ILE A 317 2.73 -10.23 28.14
CA ILE A 317 3.91 -9.46 27.73
C ILE A 317 4.75 -10.42 26.89
N ASN A 318 4.98 -10.10 25.61
CA ASN A 318 5.91 -10.87 24.81
C ASN A 318 7.34 -10.52 25.28
N PRO A 319 8.11 -11.47 25.86
CA PRO A 319 9.49 -11.21 26.27
C PRO A 319 10.43 -10.88 25.09
N ASP A 320 9.98 -11.12 23.85
CA ASP A 320 10.63 -10.68 22.61
C ASP A 320 10.12 -9.30 22.15
N SER A 321 9.77 -8.41 23.09
CA SER A 321 9.45 -6.99 22.84
C SER A 321 10.70 -6.22 22.38
N VAL A 322 11.31 -6.66 21.29
CA VAL A 322 12.43 -5.98 20.64
C VAL A 322 11.83 -4.83 19.84
N LYS A 323 12.31 -3.59 20.02
CA LYS A 323 11.81 -2.44 19.23
C LYS A 323 12.02 -2.64 17.72
N ILE A 324 12.97 -3.50 17.34
CA ILE A 324 13.35 -3.84 15.97
C ILE A 324 13.42 -5.36 15.86
N ASN A 325 12.64 -5.96 14.97
CA ASN A 325 12.83 -7.34 14.57
C ASN A 325 13.37 -7.33 13.14
N ALA A 326 14.53 -7.93 12.88
CA ALA A 326 15.12 -7.94 11.54
C ALA A 326 15.51 -9.35 11.11
N ASN A 327 15.06 -9.73 9.93
CA ASN A 327 15.26 -11.06 9.37
C ASN A 327 15.48 -10.96 7.84
N ARG A 328 15.95 -12.08 7.26
CA ARG A 328 16.65 -12.26 5.96
C ARG A 328 16.17 -11.49 4.72
N TYR A 329 17.11 -11.36 3.76
CA TYR A 329 16.95 -10.91 2.37
C TYR A 329 16.47 -9.47 2.19
N VAL A 330 16.63 -8.68 3.25
CA VAL A 330 16.53 -7.21 3.21
C VAL A 330 17.95 -6.67 3.11
N TYR A 331 18.25 -5.96 2.03
CA TYR A 331 19.60 -5.51 1.69
C TYR A 331 19.68 -3.99 1.68
N ASP A 332 20.65 -3.42 2.37
CA ASP A 332 20.94 -1.98 2.39
C ASP A 332 19.72 -1.08 2.60
N CYS A 333 18.76 -1.54 3.40
CA CYS A 333 17.62 -0.71 3.80
C CYS A 333 18.02 0.18 4.97
N VAL A 334 17.54 1.42 4.98
CA VAL A 334 17.96 2.45 5.93
C VAL A 334 16.74 3.07 6.59
N ILE A 335 16.80 3.16 7.92
CA ILE A 335 15.91 3.98 8.74
C ILE A 335 16.74 5.14 9.29
N ARG A 336 16.39 6.37 8.95
CA ARG A 336 17.21 7.56 9.23
C ARG A 336 16.43 8.70 9.87
N ASN A 337 16.97 9.31 10.92
CA ASN A 337 16.43 10.55 11.50
C ASN A 337 14.96 10.46 11.93
N CYS A 338 14.52 9.29 12.42
CA CYS A 338 13.16 9.09 12.91
C CYS A 338 13.09 9.22 14.43
N ALA A 339 11.95 9.65 14.96
CA ALA A 339 11.69 9.68 16.40
C ALA A 339 10.48 8.78 16.72
N PHE A 340 10.70 7.76 17.54
CA PHE A 340 9.68 6.84 18.02
C PHE A 340 9.42 7.13 19.50
N ILE A 341 8.29 7.76 19.79
CA ILE A 341 7.94 8.24 21.13
C ILE A 341 6.82 7.37 21.68
N ASP A 342 7.15 6.55 22.67
CA ASP A 342 6.18 5.71 23.38
C ASP A 342 5.84 6.34 24.73
N THR A 343 4.57 6.74 24.90
CA THR A 343 4.06 7.43 26.10
C THR A 343 3.00 6.63 26.85
N ILE A 344 2.56 5.48 26.33
CA ILE A 344 1.33 4.81 26.80
C ILE A 344 1.52 3.31 27.06
N SER A 345 2.55 2.64 26.54
CA SER A 345 2.51 1.18 26.48
C SER A 345 3.00 0.43 27.74
N SER A 346 2.24 -0.58 28.15
CA SER A 346 2.66 -1.64 29.08
C SER A 346 2.78 -3.01 28.40
N ARG A 347 2.54 -3.08 27.06
CA ARG A 347 2.49 -4.29 26.22
C ARG A 347 2.87 -3.95 24.77
N ASN A 348 4.16 -3.99 24.46
CA ASN A 348 4.70 -3.62 23.15
C ASN A 348 4.87 -4.81 22.20
N ILE A 349 4.57 -4.58 20.91
CA ILE A 349 5.15 -5.33 19.79
C ILE A 349 6.32 -4.50 19.20
N PHE A 350 7.15 -5.11 18.37
CA PHE A 350 8.21 -4.38 17.67
C PHE A 350 7.65 -3.22 16.83
N ILE A 351 8.36 -2.10 16.82
CA ILE A 351 7.99 -0.89 16.09
C ILE A 351 8.47 -0.98 14.63
N ILE A 352 9.65 -1.59 14.45
CA ILE A 352 10.30 -1.81 13.15
C ILE A 352 10.38 -3.32 12.88
N GLY A 353 9.92 -3.75 11.70
CA GLY A 353 10.01 -5.14 11.26
C GLY A 353 10.85 -5.31 10.00
N ALA A 354 11.59 -6.42 9.92
CA ALA A 354 12.07 -7.02 8.69
C ALA A 354 11.89 -8.53 8.79
N TYR A 355 11.20 -9.15 7.82
CA TYR A 355 10.71 -10.54 7.91
C TYR A 355 10.96 -11.34 6.62
N PRO A 356 11.38 -12.62 6.75
CA PRO A 356 11.05 -13.71 5.86
C PRO A 356 9.91 -14.53 6.46
N THR A 357 9.18 -15.22 5.60
CA THR A 357 8.07 -16.09 6.00
C THR A 357 8.50 -17.52 6.38
N ASP A 358 9.80 -17.82 6.54
CA ASP A 358 10.30 -19.16 6.89
C ASP A 358 11.44 -19.17 7.91
N ASN A 359 11.42 -20.19 8.79
CA ASN A 359 12.34 -20.53 9.88
C ASN A 359 13.80 -20.85 9.49
N ASN A 360 14.22 -20.61 8.25
CA ASN A 360 15.61 -20.78 7.88
C ASN A 360 16.40 -19.55 8.38
N LYS A 361 17.60 -19.72 8.95
CA LYS A 361 18.33 -18.69 9.75
C LYS A 361 19.59 -18.04 9.11
N CYS A 362 20.10 -18.53 7.99
CA CYS A 362 21.27 -18.00 7.26
C CYS A 362 20.93 -17.10 6.04
N GLY A 363 21.29 -15.81 6.06
CA GLY A 363 21.24 -14.91 4.91
C GLY A 363 21.50 -13.46 5.35
N PRO A 364 22.30 -12.67 4.63
CA PRO A 364 22.62 -11.31 5.06
C PRO A 364 21.34 -10.45 5.11
N THR A 365 21.16 -9.78 6.24
CA THR A 365 20.19 -8.70 6.43
C THR A 365 21.02 -7.46 6.73
N THR A 366 20.94 -6.45 5.89
CA THR A 366 21.60 -5.16 6.16
C THR A 366 20.50 -4.12 6.34
N LEU A 367 20.11 -3.92 7.60
CA LEU A 367 19.24 -2.83 8.02
C LEU A 367 20.07 -1.84 8.82
N THR A 368 20.22 -0.63 8.31
CA THR A 368 20.91 0.46 8.99
C THR A 368 19.89 1.32 9.71
N ILE A 369 20.13 1.59 11.00
CA ILE A 369 19.34 2.54 11.79
C ILE A 369 20.27 3.65 12.25
N GLU A 370 20.04 4.87 11.79
CA GLU A 370 20.94 5.99 12.04
C GLU A 370 20.17 7.26 12.44
N GLY A 371 20.72 8.03 13.38
CA GLY A 371 20.11 9.28 13.84
C GLY A 371 18.71 9.14 14.44
N CYS A 372 18.30 7.95 14.87
CA CYS A 372 16.96 7.70 15.40
C CYS A 372 16.88 7.86 16.93
N LEU A 373 15.74 8.38 17.41
CA LEU A 373 15.37 8.46 18.82
C LEU A 373 14.30 7.40 19.13
N PHE A 374 14.42 6.70 20.25
CA PHE A 374 13.52 5.63 20.69
C PHE A 374 13.06 5.78 22.14
#